data_AF-A0A956EQS9-F1
#
_entry.id   AF-A0A956EQS9-F1
#
_cell.length_a   1.000
_cell.length_b   1.000
_cell.length_c   1.000
_cell.angle_alpha   90.00
_cell.angle_beta   90.00
_cell.angle_gamma   90.00
#
_symmetry.space_group_name_H-M   'P 1'
#
loop_
_entity.id
_entity.type
_entity.pdbx_description
1 polymer ?
#
loop_
_entity_poly.entity_id
_entity_poly.type
_entity_poly.pdbx_seq_one_letter_code
_entity_poly.pdbx_strand_id
1 'polypeptide(L)'
;MLARPVFVAAVSLCALFAACGGEEFSARGGGAGSGAGGVDNGGAAGNGGAAGGSGTNPGGNGGNAGGSIGGSGGLDAGTSGAGGVRDGGSAGTAGSSTAGTAGQSVDACAPKDWFPDDDEDGYGRSSGVVQSCTAPDGKYAEHGGDCNDDNRDVFPGQMKYFAQPYQTGAGVQSYDYDCSQSEEGDGSQFGLAPNNCTALMVGGCAGQGFMPTNRSGGGINPLCGSTTLRKCVWNTIMCNSVEQDVEPKRCH
;
A
#
# COMPACT_ATOMS: atom_id res chain seq x y z
N MET A 1 -24.04 57.05 -23.60
CA MET A 1 -25.16 56.65 -24.48
C MET A 1 -24.84 55.27 -25.06
N LEU A 2 -25.59 54.27 -24.59
CA LEU A 2 -26.10 53.07 -25.29
C LEU A 2 -25.08 52.19 -26.04
N ALA A 3 -24.64 51.03 -25.52
CA ALA A 3 -25.36 49.76 -25.32
C ALA A 3 -26.08 49.24 -26.58
N ARG A 4 -25.60 48.12 -27.16
CA ARG A 4 -26.30 46.81 -27.24
C ARG A 4 -25.54 45.78 -28.13
N PRO A 5 -25.44 44.50 -27.71
CA PRO A 5 -24.96 43.39 -28.53
C PRO A 5 -26.09 42.75 -29.35
N VAL A 6 -25.76 42.23 -30.54
CA VAL A 6 -26.69 41.45 -31.38
C VAL A 6 -26.58 39.97 -31.03
N PHE A 7 -27.65 39.46 -30.42
CA PHE A 7 -27.97 38.04 -30.34
C PHE A 7 -28.33 37.53 -31.73
N VAL A 8 -27.74 36.41 -32.17
CA VAL A 8 -28.33 35.58 -33.24
C VAL A 8 -28.57 34.17 -32.69
N ALA A 9 -29.79 33.73 -32.95
CA ALA A 9 -30.51 32.67 -32.28
C ALA A 9 -30.01 31.27 -32.65
N ALA A 10 -30.07 30.38 -31.65
CA ALA A 10 -30.13 28.94 -31.84
C ALA A 10 -31.43 28.57 -32.59
N VAL A 11 -31.30 27.94 -33.74
CA VAL A 11 -32.42 27.25 -34.39
C VAL A 11 -32.27 25.77 -34.12
N SER A 12 -33.09 25.33 -33.18
CA SER A 12 -33.47 23.93 -32.95
C SER A 12 -34.12 23.37 -34.21
N LEU A 13 -33.56 22.28 -34.74
CA LEU A 13 -34.29 21.41 -35.66
C LEU A 13 -34.24 19.99 -35.10
N CYS A 14 -35.25 19.69 -34.30
CA CYS A 14 -35.60 18.36 -33.87
C CYS A 14 -36.71 17.83 -34.80
N ALA A 15 -36.54 16.57 -35.19
CA ALA A 15 -37.57 15.55 -35.43
C ALA A 15 -37.76 15.01 -36.86
N LEU A 16 -38.09 13.70 -36.85
CA LEU A 16 -38.57 12.78 -37.90
C LEU A 16 -37.48 12.03 -38.71
N PHE A 17 -37.34 10.69 -38.77
CA PHE A 17 -38.03 9.47 -38.26
C PHE A 17 -36.96 8.35 -38.30
N ALA A 18 -36.69 7.57 -37.24
CA ALA A 18 -37.29 6.26 -36.89
C ALA A 18 -36.51 5.01 -37.36
N ALA A 19 -36.25 4.14 -36.35
CA ALA A 19 -36.19 2.68 -36.37
C ALA A 19 -34.99 1.94 -37.01
N CYS A 20 -34.12 1.38 -36.15
CA CYS A 20 -33.96 -0.08 -36.01
C CYS A 20 -33.27 -0.41 -34.65
N GLY A 21 -33.66 -1.54 -34.04
CA GLY A 21 -33.27 -1.99 -32.69
C GLY A 21 -31.78 -2.25 -32.51
N GLY A 22 -31.21 -2.36 -31.31
CA GLY A 22 -31.78 -2.74 -30.03
C GLY A 22 -31.24 -4.11 -29.69
N GLU A 23 -30.08 -4.19 -29.01
CA GLU A 23 -29.66 -5.34 -28.18
C GLU A 23 -28.87 -4.81 -26.98
N GLU A 24 -29.35 -5.18 -25.79
CA GLU A 24 -28.80 -4.85 -24.49
C GLU A 24 -27.54 -5.67 -24.23
N PHE A 25 -26.49 -5.06 -23.66
CA PHE A 25 -25.48 -5.82 -22.95
C PHE A 25 -25.20 -5.16 -21.61
N SER A 26 -25.93 -5.66 -20.61
CA SER A 26 -25.79 -5.30 -19.21
C SER A 26 -24.67 -6.10 -18.57
N ALA A 27 -23.81 -5.42 -17.82
CA ALA A 27 -22.72 -6.01 -17.05
C ALA A 27 -23.24 -6.67 -15.75
N ARG A 28 -22.73 -7.87 -15.45
CA ARG A 28 -22.58 -8.58 -14.14
C ARG A 28 -22.17 -10.01 -14.51
N GLY A 29 -21.09 -10.62 -14.05
CA GLY A 29 -20.54 -10.70 -12.69
C GLY A 29 -20.63 -12.17 -12.25
N GLY A 30 -19.50 -12.78 -11.87
CA GLY A 30 -19.47 -13.95 -10.97
C GLY A 30 -19.12 -15.33 -11.56
N GLY A 31 -17.95 -15.83 -11.15
CA GLY A 31 -17.81 -17.14 -10.50
C GLY A 31 -17.85 -18.40 -11.36
N ALA A 32 -16.68 -18.90 -11.76
CA ALA A 32 -16.51 -20.27 -12.21
C ALA A 32 -16.60 -21.24 -11.01
N GLY A 33 -17.72 -21.96 -10.91
CA GLY A 33 -17.83 -23.14 -10.05
C GLY A 33 -17.40 -24.38 -10.84
N SER A 34 -16.32 -25.03 -10.39
CA SER A 34 -15.99 -26.41 -10.76
C SER A 34 -16.19 -27.27 -9.51
N GLY A 35 -17.14 -28.20 -9.56
CA GLY A 35 -17.45 -29.11 -8.46
C GLY A 35 -18.21 -30.31 -8.98
N ALA A 36 -17.47 -31.28 -9.51
CA ALA A 36 -18.01 -32.58 -9.91
C ALA A 36 -17.88 -33.57 -8.75
N GLY A 37 -18.97 -34.31 -8.51
CA GLY A 37 -18.93 -35.71 -8.10
C GLY A 37 -18.72 -36.00 -6.61
N GLY A 38 -19.82 -36.20 -5.89
CA GLY A 38 -19.83 -36.99 -4.66
C GLY A 38 -19.84 -38.50 -4.94
N VAL A 39 -19.34 -39.28 -3.98
CA VAL A 39 -19.92 -40.57 -3.56
C VAL A 39 -19.46 -40.90 -2.14
N ASP A 40 -20.42 -41.34 -1.36
CA ASP A 40 -20.40 -41.64 0.07
C ASP A 40 -19.91 -43.08 0.35
N ASN A 41 -19.35 -43.32 1.54
CA ASN A 41 -19.86 -44.27 2.55
C ASN A 41 -18.79 -44.90 3.47
N GLY A 42 -19.13 -44.96 4.76
CA GLY A 42 -18.69 -45.96 5.74
C GLY A 42 -17.40 -45.60 6.48
N GLY A 43 -17.28 -45.63 7.80
CA GLY A 43 -18.12 -46.25 8.82
C GLY A 43 -17.23 -46.91 9.88
N ALA A 44 -17.28 -46.37 11.09
CA ALA A 44 -17.16 -47.04 12.39
C ALA A 44 -15.83 -47.66 12.91
N ALA A 45 -15.53 -47.29 14.16
CA ALA A 45 -15.30 -48.16 15.34
C ALA A 45 -13.89 -48.27 15.98
N GLY A 46 -13.90 -48.17 17.33
CA GLY A 46 -12.89 -48.66 18.30
C GLY A 46 -12.01 -47.55 18.90
N ASN A 47 -12.12 -47.05 20.14
CA ASN A 47 -12.40 -47.56 21.52
C ASN A 47 -11.19 -48.19 22.25
N GLY A 48 -10.93 -47.71 23.48
CA GLY A 48 -9.98 -48.24 24.49
C GLY A 48 -8.64 -47.46 24.55
N GLY A 49 -8.24 -46.73 25.60
CA GLY A 49 -8.20 -47.04 27.05
C GLY A 49 -6.85 -47.70 27.39
N ALA A 50 -6.11 -47.47 28.47
CA ALA A 50 -6.08 -46.55 29.61
C ALA A 50 -4.75 -46.80 30.38
N ALA A 51 -4.46 -45.95 31.38
CA ALA A 51 -3.56 -46.16 32.55
C ALA A 51 -2.03 -46.02 32.38
N GLY A 52 -1.24 -45.45 33.31
CA GLY A 52 -1.50 -44.89 34.67
C GLY A 52 -0.26 -44.05 35.11
N GLY A 53 -0.41 -42.96 35.88
CA GLY A 53 -0.34 -42.88 37.37
C GLY A 53 1.09 -42.48 37.81
N SER A 54 1.43 -41.71 38.85
CA SER A 54 0.83 -41.06 40.04
C SER A 54 1.98 -40.17 40.63
N GLY A 55 1.85 -39.13 41.46
CA GLY A 55 0.79 -38.63 42.34
C GLY A 55 1.07 -37.17 42.77
N THR A 56 0.00 -36.41 43.10
CA THR A 56 -0.46 -36.02 44.46
C THR A 56 0.41 -34.91 45.09
N ASN A 57 -0.09 -33.79 45.61
CA ASN A 57 -1.21 -33.60 46.56
C ASN A 57 -1.56 -32.06 46.68
N PRO A 58 -2.45 -31.56 47.57
CA PRO A 58 -3.84 -31.22 47.25
C PRO A 58 -4.35 -29.82 47.73
N GLY A 59 -5.58 -29.48 47.30
CA GLY A 59 -6.60 -28.73 48.07
C GLY A 59 -6.45 -27.20 48.11
N GLY A 60 -7.32 -26.39 47.51
CA GLY A 60 -8.77 -26.23 47.78
C GLY A 60 -8.93 -24.86 48.48
N ASN A 61 -9.86 -23.95 48.22
CA ASN A 61 -11.24 -23.97 47.72
C ASN A 61 -11.54 -22.52 47.28
N GLY A 62 -12.13 -22.22 46.11
CA GLY A 62 -13.58 -22.07 45.93
C GLY A 62 -14.09 -20.72 46.46
N GLY A 63 -14.70 -19.81 45.71
CA GLY A 63 -15.15 -19.81 44.32
C GLY A 63 -15.91 -18.50 44.01
N ASN A 64 -16.26 -18.35 42.72
CA ASN A 64 -17.50 -17.77 42.15
C ASN A 64 -17.98 -16.37 42.61
N ALA A 65 -18.53 -15.49 41.78
CA ALA A 65 -18.69 -15.35 40.34
C ALA A 65 -19.29 -13.95 40.12
N GLY A 66 -19.07 -13.39 38.94
CA GLY A 66 -20.14 -12.69 38.23
C GLY A 66 -20.17 -11.16 38.31
N GLY A 67 -20.24 -10.57 37.12
CA GLY A 67 -21.28 -9.59 36.83
C GLY A 67 -20.86 -8.13 36.83
N SER A 68 -20.49 -7.64 35.66
CA SER A 68 -20.32 -6.22 35.35
C SER A 68 -21.65 -5.46 35.39
N ILE A 69 -21.66 -4.35 36.11
CA ILE A 69 -22.53 -3.16 36.01
C ILE A 69 -21.75 -2.06 36.77
N GLY A 70 -21.41 -0.88 36.27
CA GLY A 70 -22.16 0.04 35.44
C GLY A 70 -22.39 1.31 36.26
N GLY A 71 -21.57 2.35 36.03
CA GLY A 71 -22.00 3.75 36.14
C GLY A 71 -21.81 4.52 37.45
N SER A 72 -21.12 5.65 37.29
CA SER A 72 -21.35 6.98 37.90
C SER A 72 -21.04 7.23 39.37
N GLY A 73 -20.33 8.34 39.61
CA GLY A 73 -20.29 9.02 40.90
C GLY A 73 -18.93 9.61 41.20
N GLY A 74 -18.64 10.79 40.64
CA GLY A 74 -17.58 11.66 41.17
C GLY A 74 -18.02 12.33 42.48
N LEU A 75 -17.14 13.23 42.94
CA LEU A 75 -17.25 14.09 44.14
C LEU A 75 -16.80 13.31 45.41
N ASP A 76 -15.83 13.74 46.23
CA ASP A 76 -15.57 15.07 46.75
C ASP A 76 -14.12 15.29 47.24
N ALA A 77 -13.76 16.57 47.25
CA ALA A 77 -12.82 17.32 48.11
C ALA A 77 -11.94 16.50 49.10
N GLY A 78 -10.63 16.65 49.13
CA GLY A 78 -9.93 17.92 49.32
C GLY A 78 -9.67 18.18 50.80
N THR A 79 -8.52 17.73 51.32
CA THR A 79 -7.89 18.36 52.49
C THR A 79 -6.36 18.30 52.36
N SER A 80 -5.77 19.44 52.00
CA SER A 80 -4.37 19.73 52.26
C SER A 80 -4.28 20.06 53.75
N GLY A 81 -3.67 19.17 54.53
CA GLY A 81 -3.47 19.37 55.96
C GLY A 81 -2.14 18.76 56.37
N ALA A 82 -1.07 19.52 56.20
CA ALA A 82 0.23 19.21 56.76
C ALA A 82 0.12 19.22 58.30
N GLY A 83 0.18 18.04 58.91
CA GLY A 83 0.31 17.84 60.35
C GLY A 83 1.40 16.80 60.58
N GLY A 84 2.53 17.23 61.14
CA GLY A 84 3.68 16.35 61.36
C GLY A 84 3.48 15.37 62.51
N VAL A 85 4.18 14.24 62.46
CA VAL A 85 4.62 13.51 63.65
C VAL A 85 6.02 12.96 63.36
N ARG A 86 7.00 13.44 64.13
CA ARG A 86 8.22 12.70 64.44
C ARG A 86 7.87 11.83 65.64
N ASP A 87 8.17 10.54 65.59
CA ASP A 87 9.03 9.88 66.56
C ASP A 87 9.07 8.37 66.29
N GLY A 88 10.29 7.87 66.17
CA GLY A 88 10.60 6.45 66.23
C GLY A 88 10.61 5.98 67.68
N GLY A 89 10.15 4.76 67.92
CA GLY A 89 10.27 4.13 69.23
C GLY A 89 9.31 2.98 69.51
N SER A 90 9.50 1.87 68.79
CA SER A 90 9.32 0.46 69.20
C SER A 90 8.00 -0.09 69.80
N ALA A 91 7.67 -1.24 69.20
CA ALA A 91 6.95 -2.42 69.72
C ALA A 91 5.41 -2.47 69.54
N GLY A 92 4.98 -3.21 68.51
CA GLY A 92 3.62 -3.68 68.36
C GLY A 92 3.43 -4.45 67.07
N THR A 93 3.41 -5.78 67.16
CA THR A 93 3.11 -6.71 66.07
C THR A 93 1.73 -6.43 65.47
N ALA A 94 1.66 -6.01 64.21
CA ALA A 94 0.51 -6.22 63.33
C ALA A 94 0.95 -6.01 61.88
N GLY A 95 0.56 -6.93 61.01
CA GLY A 95 0.96 -6.94 59.61
C GLY A 95 0.66 -5.62 58.90
N SER A 96 1.64 -5.13 58.18
CA SER A 96 1.43 -4.20 57.09
C SER A 96 2.50 -4.54 56.08
N SER A 97 2.02 -5.03 54.94
CA SER A 97 2.76 -5.20 53.69
C SER A 97 4.01 -4.35 53.67
N THR A 98 5.18 -5.00 53.57
CA THR A 98 6.29 -4.39 52.85
C THR A 98 5.67 -3.83 51.59
N ALA A 99 5.50 -2.51 51.53
CA ALA A 99 5.31 -1.81 50.28
C ALA A 99 6.62 -2.02 49.54
N GLY A 100 6.78 -3.22 48.98
CA GLY A 100 7.64 -3.43 47.86
C GLY A 100 7.10 -2.49 46.82
N THR A 101 7.77 -1.35 46.66
CA THR A 101 7.74 -0.62 45.42
C THR A 101 8.24 -1.58 44.34
N ALA A 102 7.32 -2.40 43.82
CA ALA A 102 7.56 -3.42 42.83
C ALA A 102 6.21 -3.67 42.12
N GLY A 103 5.95 -3.16 40.92
CA GLY A 103 6.77 -2.33 40.07
C GLY A 103 6.09 -0.99 39.84
N GLN A 104 6.90 0.06 39.78
CA GLN A 104 6.72 0.96 38.66
C GLN A 104 6.52 0.06 37.43
N SER A 105 5.44 0.25 36.69
CA SER A 105 5.47 -0.14 35.29
C SER A 105 6.70 0.57 34.74
N VAL A 106 7.83 -0.14 34.67
CA VAL A 106 8.83 0.17 33.67
C VAL A 106 8.01 0.34 32.42
N ASP A 107 8.07 1.51 31.82
CA ASP A 107 7.43 1.79 30.55
C ASP A 107 7.85 0.65 29.61
N ALA A 108 7.01 -0.38 29.54
CA ALA A 108 7.29 -1.57 28.80
C ALA A 108 7.09 -1.11 27.37
N CYS A 109 8.19 -0.76 26.72
CA CYS A 109 8.14 -0.44 25.32
C CYS A 109 7.44 -1.62 24.61
N ALA A 110 6.62 -1.33 23.62
CA ALA A 110 6.23 -2.37 22.68
C ALA A 110 7.42 -2.57 21.74
N PRO A 111 8.12 -3.72 21.77
CA PRO A 111 9.25 -3.96 20.89
C PRO A 111 8.77 -4.02 19.44
N LYS A 112 9.43 -3.26 18.56
CA LYS A 112 9.19 -3.21 17.11
C LYS A 112 10.20 -4.08 16.36
N ASP A 113 9.85 -4.47 15.15
CA ASP A 113 10.79 -5.08 14.21
C ASP A 113 11.61 -3.99 13.52
N TRP A 114 12.91 -4.23 13.41
CA TRP A 114 13.88 -3.38 12.73
C TRP A 114 14.56 -4.17 11.63
N PHE A 115 14.49 -3.65 10.41
CA PHE A 115 14.98 -4.30 9.20
C PHE A 115 16.31 -3.69 8.82
N PRO A 116 17.38 -4.47 8.55
CA PRO A 116 18.63 -3.91 8.05
C PRO A 116 18.40 -3.15 6.74
N ASP A 117 18.85 -1.90 6.69
CA ASP A 117 18.61 -0.96 5.59
C ASP A 117 19.99 -0.53 5.05
N ASP A 118 20.48 -1.28 4.07
CA ASP A 118 21.88 -1.19 3.64
C ASP A 118 22.14 0.08 2.80
N ASP A 119 21.14 0.53 2.04
CA ASP A 119 21.19 1.67 1.13
C ASP A 119 20.51 2.96 1.67
N GLU A 120 19.83 2.89 2.80
CA GLU A 120 19.25 3.99 3.59
C GLU A 120 18.01 4.66 2.97
N ASP A 121 17.09 3.91 2.35
CA ASP A 121 15.83 4.47 1.83
C ASP A 121 14.65 4.42 2.83
N GLY A 122 14.85 3.78 3.97
CA GLY A 122 13.83 3.61 4.99
C GLY A 122 13.00 2.34 4.84
N TYR A 123 13.32 1.48 3.88
CA TYR A 123 12.89 0.09 3.80
C TYR A 123 14.11 -0.82 3.99
N GLY A 124 13.90 -1.95 4.65
CA GLY A 124 14.97 -2.90 4.89
C GLY A 124 14.63 -4.30 4.43
N ARG A 125 15.69 -5.11 4.29
CA ARG A 125 15.57 -6.51 3.92
C ARG A 125 14.88 -7.32 5.01
N SER A 126 14.10 -8.31 4.58
CA SER A 126 13.37 -9.21 5.50
C SER A 126 14.26 -10.22 6.24
N SER A 127 15.58 -10.19 6.02
CA SER A 127 16.55 -11.08 6.66
C SER A 127 17.37 -10.32 7.70
N GLY A 128 17.68 -10.97 8.82
CA GLY A 128 18.44 -10.31 9.89
C GLY A 128 17.62 -9.28 10.70
N VAL A 129 16.30 -9.42 10.70
CA VAL A 129 15.38 -8.59 11.49
C VAL A 129 15.72 -8.66 12.98
N VAL A 130 15.77 -7.51 13.64
CA VAL A 130 16.04 -7.38 15.07
C VAL A 130 14.83 -6.79 15.76
N GLN A 131 14.41 -7.38 16.88
CA GLN A 131 13.30 -6.85 17.66
C GLN A 131 13.82 -5.96 18.80
N SER A 132 13.39 -4.70 18.86
CA SER A 132 13.86 -3.74 19.86
C SER A 132 12.87 -2.60 20.10
N CYS A 133 12.93 -2.01 21.29
CA CYS A 133 12.18 -0.80 21.65
C CYS A 133 12.55 0.41 20.78
N THR A 134 13.84 0.52 20.51
CA THR A 134 14.49 1.64 19.84
C THR A 134 15.31 1.09 18.69
N ALA A 135 15.57 1.92 17.68
CA ALA A 135 16.44 1.58 16.57
C ALA A 135 17.77 1.01 17.10
N PRO A 136 18.19 -0.19 16.66
CA PRO A 136 19.51 -0.71 16.98
C PRO A 136 20.61 0.21 16.44
N ASP A 137 21.82 0.08 16.98
CA ASP A 137 22.99 0.75 16.41
C ASP A 137 23.24 0.23 14.98
N GLY A 138 23.47 1.14 14.03
CA GLY A 138 23.66 0.82 12.62
C GLY A 138 22.56 1.41 11.74
N LYS A 139 22.37 0.84 10.55
CA LYS A 139 21.34 1.26 9.60
C LYS A 139 20.18 0.27 9.65
N TYR A 140 19.04 0.75 10.13
CA TYR A 140 17.83 -0.04 10.27
C TYR A 140 16.60 0.79 9.94
N ALA A 141 15.69 0.20 9.19
CA ALA A 141 14.37 0.72 8.85
C ALA A 141 13.27 0.14 9.76
N GLU A 142 12.21 0.90 9.99
CA GLU A 142 10.98 0.38 10.62
C GLU A 142 10.11 -0.42 9.63
N HIS A 143 10.36 -0.25 8.33
CA HIS A 143 9.59 -0.88 7.27
C HIS A 143 10.43 -1.99 6.62
N GLY A 144 9.84 -3.17 6.47
CA GLY A 144 10.46 -4.24 5.70
C GLY A 144 9.94 -4.29 4.28
N GLY A 145 10.58 -5.12 3.45
CA GLY A 145 10.09 -5.44 2.10
C GLY A 145 10.75 -4.62 1.01
N ASP A 146 11.94 -4.11 1.26
CA ASP A 146 12.79 -3.54 0.21
C ASP A 146 12.99 -4.57 -0.92
N CYS A 147 12.82 -4.10 -2.17
CA CYS A 147 13.02 -4.92 -3.36
C CYS A 147 14.41 -4.77 -3.97
N ASN A 148 15.21 -3.81 -3.53
CA ASN A 148 16.60 -3.64 -3.95
C ASN A 148 17.46 -2.96 -2.87
N ASP A 149 17.95 -3.76 -1.92
CA ASP A 149 18.83 -3.37 -0.80
C ASP A 149 20.15 -2.64 -1.18
N ASP A 150 20.46 -2.50 -2.47
CA ASP A 150 21.64 -1.81 -2.99
C ASP A 150 21.31 -0.45 -3.65
N ASN A 151 20.03 -0.06 -3.76
CA ASN A 151 19.61 1.12 -4.50
C ASN A 151 18.45 1.89 -3.86
N ARG A 152 18.84 2.95 -3.12
CA ARG A 152 17.97 3.84 -2.35
C ARG A 152 16.81 4.53 -3.10
N ASP A 153 16.80 4.48 -4.43
CA ASP A 153 15.71 5.02 -5.24
C ASP A 153 14.59 3.98 -5.46
N VAL A 154 14.79 2.70 -5.11
CA VAL A 154 13.94 1.54 -5.46
C VAL A 154 13.34 0.93 -4.18
N PHE A 155 12.10 1.30 -3.86
CA PHE A 155 11.42 0.81 -2.66
C PHE A 155 9.89 0.79 -2.82
N PRO A 156 9.17 0.01 -2.00
CA PRO A 156 7.72 -0.06 -2.07
C PRO A 156 7.03 1.31 -1.98
N GLY A 157 6.27 1.66 -3.00
CA GLY A 157 5.50 2.91 -3.04
C GLY A 157 6.30 4.16 -3.40
N GLN A 158 7.48 4.01 -4.02
CA GLN A 158 8.15 5.11 -4.73
C GLN A 158 7.19 5.76 -5.75
N MET A 159 7.24 7.08 -5.87
CA MET A 159 6.39 7.84 -6.81
C MET A 159 7.17 8.76 -7.75
N LYS A 160 8.49 8.83 -7.58
CA LYS A 160 9.36 9.67 -8.40
C LYS A 160 9.61 8.99 -9.73
N TYR A 161 9.43 9.73 -10.82
CA TYR A 161 9.77 9.25 -12.16
C TYR A 161 11.25 9.44 -12.49
N PHE A 162 11.87 8.41 -13.06
CA PHE A 162 13.27 8.37 -13.46
C PHE A 162 13.42 8.24 -14.98
N ALA A 163 14.44 8.90 -15.53
CA ALA A 163 14.74 8.86 -16.97
C ALA A 163 15.64 7.67 -17.35
N GLN A 164 16.43 7.17 -16.40
CA GLN A 164 17.36 6.06 -16.59
C GLN A 164 16.82 4.81 -15.89
N PRO A 165 17.11 3.60 -16.41
CA PRO A 165 16.77 2.37 -15.73
C PRO A 165 17.80 2.06 -14.64
N TYR A 166 17.40 1.27 -13.64
CA TYR A 166 18.35 0.55 -12.80
C TYR A 166 18.57 -0.87 -13.32
N GLN A 167 19.66 -1.50 -12.88
CA GLN A 167 19.92 -2.92 -13.14
C GLN A 167 19.38 -3.74 -11.98
N THR A 168 18.50 -4.69 -12.28
CA THR A 168 18.08 -5.69 -11.29
C THR A 168 19.24 -6.63 -10.97
N GLY A 169 19.16 -7.38 -9.86
CA GLY A 169 20.13 -8.43 -9.54
C GLY A 169 20.25 -9.53 -10.62
N ALA A 170 19.26 -9.64 -11.51
CA ALA A 170 19.29 -10.52 -12.68
C ALA A 170 20.01 -9.92 -13.91
N GLY A 171 20.52 -8.69 -13.82
CA GLY A 171 21.18 -7.99 -14.94
C GLY A 171 20.21 -7.48 -16.01
N VAL A 172 18.94 -7.33 -15.67
CA VAL A 172 17.89 -6.80 -16.56
C VAL A 172 17.62 -5.34 -16.19
N GLN A 173 17.49 -4.47 -17.20
CA GLN A 173 17.06 -3.09 -17.03
C GLN A 173 15.61 -3.01 -16.59
N SER A 174 15.35 -2.28 -15.51
CA SER A 174 14.01 -2.05 -14.96
C SER A 174 13.78 -0.56 -14.73
N TYR A 175 12.53 -0.14 -14.93
CA TYR A 175 11.99 1.13 -14.47
C TYR A 175 10.96 0.97 -13.36
N ASP A 176 10.70 -0.25 -12.88
CA ASP A 176 9.82 -0.51 -11.72
C ASP A 176 10.59 -0.14 -10.43
N TYR A 177 10.52 1.12 -10.06
CA TYR A 177 11.15 1.69 -8.87
C TYR A 177 10.26 1.56 -7.63
N ASP A 178 8.98 1.25 -7.79
CA ASP A 178 8.01 1.15 -6.69
C ASP A 178 7.69 -0.29 -6.25
N CYS A 179 8.37 -1.27 -6.85
CA CYS A 179 8.27 -2.70 -6.60
C CYS A 179 6.87 -3.28 -6.95
N SER A 180 6.14 -2.65 -7.86
CA SER A 180 4.78 -3.06 -8.25
C SER A 180 4.75 -4.22 -9.26
N GLN A 181 5.89 -4.56 -9.86
CA GLN A 181 6.04 -5.48 -11.00
C GLN A 181 5.47 -4.91 -12.31
N SER A 182 5.18 -3.62 -12.35
CA SER A 182 4.85 -2.89 -13.57
C SER A 182 5.64 -1.59 -13.66
N GLU A 183 5.79 -1.10 -14.88
CA GLU A 183 6.46 0.17 -15.14
C GLU A 183 5.42 1.22 -15.51
N GLU A 184 5.28 2.24 -14.67
CA GLU A 184 4.34 3.32 -14.85
C GLU A 184 5.03 4.51 -15.50
N GLY A 185 4.56 4.87 -16.69
CA GLY A 185 5.04 6.05 -17.39
C GLY A 185 4.50 7.33 -16.78
N ASP A 186 5.34 8.37 -16.75
CA ASP A 186 4.95 9.72 -16.35
C ASP A 186 3.78 10.22 -17.20
N GLY A 187 2.58 10.28 -16.60
CA GLY A 187 1.35 10.70 -17.27
C GLY A 187 1.34 12.17 -17.69
N SER A 188 2.27 12.99 -17.19
CA SER A 188 2.45 14.37 -17.65
C SER A 188 3.19 14.46 -18.99
N GLN A 189 3.89 13.39 -19.38
CA GLN A 189 4.58 13.28 -20.67
C GLN A 189 3.71 12.57 -21.71
N PHE A 190 4.06 12.71 -22.99
CA PHE A 190 3.30 12.09 -24.08
C PHE A 190 3.22 10.56 -23.97
N GLY A 191 2.15 9.97 -24.52
CA GLY A 191 1.97 8.52 -24.63
C GLY A 191 2.56 7.96 -25.92
N LEU A 192 1.96 6.89 -26.44
CA LEU A 192 2.39 6.25 -27.68
C LEU A 192 2.32 7.21 -28.89
N ALA A 193 3.36 7.16 -29.72
CA ALA A 193 3.39 7.84 -31.01
C ALA A 193 2.24 7.37 -31.93
N PRO A 194 1.66 8.25 -32.75
CA PRO A 194 0.73 7.84 -33.79
C PRO A 194 1.43 6.96 -34.85
N ASN A 195 0.73 5.88 -35.28
CA ASN A 195 1.23 4.94 -36.30
C ASN A 195 1.49 5.62 -37.64
N ASN A 196 0.65 6.59 -37.99
CA ASN A 196 0.82 7.45 -39.15
C ASN A 196 0.33 8.87 -38.83
N CYS A 197 0.92 9.84 -39.50
CA CYS A 197 0.42 11.20 -39.51
C CYS A 197 -0.57 11.34 -40.67
N THR A 198 -1.79 10.82 -40.48
CA THR A 198 -2.86 11.02 -41.47
C THR A 198 -3.51 12.38 -41.25
N ALA A 199 -3.79 13.08 -42.35
CA ALA A 199 -4.64 14.25 -42.30
C ALA A 199 -6.05 13.80 -41.91
N LEU A 200 -6.41 13.93 -40.63
CA LEU A 200 -7.81 13.91 -40.22
C LEU A 200 -8.51 14.97 -41.06
N MET A 201 -9.60 14.55 -41.72
CA MET A 201 -10.31 15.31 -42.76
C MET A 201 -10.29 16.83 -42.54
N VAL A 202 -9.92 17.57 -43.59
CA VAL A 202 -9.91 19.05 -43.67
C VAL A 202 -9.25 19.72 -42.45
N GLY A 203 -7.92 19.69 -42.39
CA GLY A 203 -7.13 20.70 -41.68
C GLY A 203 -6.32 20.26 -40.46
N GLY A 204 -6.44 19.01 -40.00
CA GLY A 204 -5.69 18.53 -38.83
C GLY A 204 -4.46 17.70 -39.18
N CYS A 205 -3.26 18.27 -39.09
CA CYS A 205 -2.02 17.50 -38.93
C CYS A 205 -1.53 17.74 -37.51
N ALA A 206 -1.89 16.83 -36.61
CA ALA A 206 -1.59 16.93 -35.20
C ALA A 206 -1.45 15.55 -34.60
N GLY A 207 -0.64 15.45 -33.55
CA GLY A 207 -0.34 14.20 -32.89
C GLY A 207 1.14 14.15 -32.56
N GLN A 208 1.45 13.74 -31.34
CA GLN A 208 2.81 13.48 -30.93
C GLN A 208 2.84 12.42 -29.83
N GLY A 209 3.90 11.63 -29.80
CA GLY A 209 4.10 10.61 -28.79
C GLY A 209 5.46 9.95 -28.92
N PHE A 210 5.84 9.22 -27.88
CA PHE A 210 7.09 8.49 -27.83
C PHE A 210 7.01 7.24 -28.71
N MET A 211 8.10 7.00 -29.43
CA MET A 211 8.31 5.75 -30.14
C MET A 211 8.60 4.65 -29.11
N PRO A 212 7.98 3.46 -29.22
CA PRO A 212 8.29 2.36 -28.31
C PRO A 212 9.75 1.92 -28.47
N THR A 213 10.38 1.59 -27.34
CA THR A 213 11.68 0.91 -27.29
C THR A 213 11.52 -0.55 -27.70
N ASN A 214 12.64 -1.27 -27.81
CA ASN A 214 12.64 -2.72 -28.05
C ASN A 214 12.40 -3.56 -26.79
N ARG A 215 12.03 -2.93 -25.65
CA ARG A 215 11.74 -3.64 -24.40
C ARG A 215 10.34 -4.25 -24.46
N SER A 216 10.22 -5.49 -24.01
CA SER A 216 8.97 -6.24 -24.03
C SER A 216 8.92 -7.26 -22.91
N GLY A 217 7.74 -7.49 -22.35
CA GLY A 217 7.52 -8.44 -21.26
C GLY A 217 6.26 -8.09 -20.47
N GLY A 218 5.88 -8.93 -19.51
CA GLY A 218 4.86 -8.55 -18.53
C GLY A 218 5.38 -7.39 -17.67
N GLY A 219 4.52 -6.44 -17.33
CA GLY A 219 4.88 -5.27 -16.51
C GLY A 219 5.70 -4.20 -17.23
N ILE A 220 6.45 -4.55 -18.29
CA ILE A 220 7.29 -3.60 -19.01
C ILE A 220 6.43 -2.61 -19.80
N ASN A 221 6.73 -1.33 -19.62
CA ASN A 221 6.16 -0.27 -20.43
C ASN A 221 7.13 0.08 -21.55
N PRO A 222 6.75 -0.14 -22.82
CA PRO A 222 7.66 -0.02 -23.95
C PRO A 222 8.11 1.43 -24.16
N LEU A 223 7.46 2.41 -23.54
CA LEU A 223 7.85 3.81 -23.66
C LEU A 223 8.97 4.20 -22.70
N CYS A 224 9.17 3.48 -21.59
CA CYS A 224 10.13 3.87 -20.57
C CYS A 224 11.55 3.95 -21.12
N GLY A 225 12.20 5.10 -20.88
CA GLY A 225 13.53 5.40 -21.42
C GLY A 225 13.55 5.79 -22.89
N SER A 226 12.41 5.85 -23.59
CA SER A 226 12.38 6.28 -24.99
C SER A 226 12.82 7.73 -25.12
N THR A 227 13.82 7.98 -25.96
CA THR A 227 14.33 9.33 -26.26
C THR A 227 13.79 9.89 -27.57
N THR A 228 12.96 9.13 -28.30
CA THR A 228 12.51 9.51 -29.64
C THR A 228 11.04 9.86 -29.62
N LEU A 229 10.73 11.13 -29.89
CA LEU A 229 9.38 11.65 -30.01
C LEU A 229 9.01 11.82 -31.49
N ARG A 230 7.93 11.19 -31.92
CA ARG A 230 7.34 11.41 -33.24
C ARG A 230 6.32 12.52 -33.16
N LYS A 231 6.44 13.52 -34.04
CA LYS A 231 5.48 14.62 -34.18
C LYS A 231 4.91 14.66 -35.59
N CYS A 232 3.61 14.87 -35.69
CA CYS A 232 2.95 15.16 -36.96
C CYS A 232 3.05 16.65 -37.26
N VAL A 233 3.68 16.97 -38.39
CA VAL A 233 3.88 18.34 -38.85
C VAL A 233 3.45 18.48 -40.30
N TRP A 234 2.88 19.64 -40.62
CA TRP A 234 2.61 20.00 -42.00
C TRP A 234 3.92 20.29 -42.74
N ASN A 235 4.15 19.60 -43.85
CA ASN A 235 5.19 19.94 -44.81
C ASN A 235 4.55 20.31 -46.15
N THR A 236 4.58 21.61 -46.50
CA THR A 236 4.10 22.29 -47.72
C THR A 236 2.68 21.93 -48.22
N ILE A 237 2.35 20.66 -48.42
CA ILE A 237 1.07 20.15 -48.94
C ILE A 237 0.62 18.85 -48.22
N MET A 238 1.48 18.20 -47.43
CA MET A 238 1.21 16.89 -46.82
C MET A 238 1.53 16.85 -45.32
N CYS A 239 0.78 16.04 -44.58
CA CYS A 239 1.05 15.75 -43.17
C CYS A 239 2.09 14.64 -43.08
N ASN A 240 3.25 14.94 -42.49
CA ASN A 240 4.33 13.98 -42.32
C ASN A 240 4.65 13.80 -40.83
N SER A 241 5.27 12.67 -40.49
CA SER A 241 5.93 12.48 -39.20
C SER A 241 7.37 12.96 -39.27
N VAL A 242 7.80 13.70 -38.25
CA VAL A 242 9.21 13.97 -37.98
C VAL A 242 9.54 13.35 -36.63
N GLU A 243 10.67 12.67 -36.55
CA GLU A 243 11.22 12.12 -35.31
C GLU A 243 12.24 13.11 -34.74
N GLN A 244 12.19 13.31 -33.43
CA GLN A 244 13.05 14.24 -32.71
C GLN A 244 13.58 13.57 -31.46
N ASP A 245 14.88 13.76 -31.20
CA ASP A 245 15.48 13.38 -29.93
C ASP A 245 15.04 14.36 -28.84
N VAL A 246 14.58 13.81 -27.72
CA VAL A 246 14.07 14.52 -26.55
C VAL A 246 14.60 13.87 -25.28
N GLU A 247 14.36 14.52 -24.15
CA GLU A 247 14.58 13.92 -22.83
C GLU A 247 13.83 12.57 -22.73
N PRO A 248 14.42 11.53 -22.13
CA PRO A 248 13.80 10.23 -22.05
C PRO A 248 12.43 10.27 -21.38
N LYS A 249 11.52 9.43 -21.87
CA LYS A 249 10.27 9.15 -21.18
C LYS A 249 10.58 8.61 -19.79
N ARG A 250 10.12 9.32 -18.78
CA ARG A 250 10.36 8.94 -17.39
C ARG A 250 9.33 7.92 -16.92
N CYS A 251 9.76 7.00 -16.08
CA CYS A 251 8.92 5.96 -15.49
C CYS A 251 9.34 5.68 -14.04
N HIS A 252 8.46 5.03 -13.31
CA HIS A 252 8.75 4.39 -12.03
C HIS A 252 8.07 3.03 -11.97
#